data_AF-A0A2I0XFD0-F1
#
_entry.id   AF-A0A2I0XFD0-F1
#
_cell.length_a   1.000
_cell.length_b   1.000
_cell.length_c   1.000
_cell.angle_alpha   90.00
_cell.angle_beta   90.00
_cell.angle_gamma   90.00
#
_symmetry.space_group_name_H-M   'P 1'
#
loop_
_entity.id
_entity.type
_entity.pdbx_description
1 polymer ?
#
loop_
_entity_poly.entity_id
_entity_poly.type
_entity_poly.pdbx_seq_one_letter_code
_entity_poly.pdbx_strand_id
1 'polypeptide(L)' 'MKLPRRNMIVQFTCNSCGGRTQRRVNRVAYERGTVFVQCAGCMKNHKLVDNLGLVVEYDLRENLDTDFDGTL' A
#
# COMPACT_ATOMS: atom_id res chain seq x y z
N MET A 1 -22.19 -20.19 9.96
CA MET A 1 -21.21 -19.54 10.87
C MET A 1 -20.56 -18.35 10.16
N LYS A 2 -20.70 -17.11 10.67
CA LYS A 2 -19.94 -15.94 10.17
C LYS A 2 -18.54 -16.00 10.78
N LEU A 3 -17.51 -16.35 10.01
CA LEU A 3 -16.13 -16.27 10.50
C LEU A 3 -15.80 -14.82 10.89
N PRO A 4 -15.04 -14.57 11.96
CA PRO A 4 -14.61 -13.22 12.30
C PRO A 4 -13.87 -12.63 11.09
N ARG A 5 -14.30 -11.44 10.64
CA ARG A 5 -13.87 -10.79 9.38
C ARG A 5 -12.34 -10.67 9.22
N ARG A 6 -11.55 -10.81 10.29
CA ARG A 6 -10.08 -10.81 10.28
C ARG A 6 -9.53 -12.06 10.97
N ASN A 7 -9.29 -13.11 10.20
CA ASN A 7 -8.82 -14.41 10.68
C ASN A 7 -7.42 -14.80 10.18
N MET A 8 -6.80 -14.01 9.29
CA MET A 8 -5.48 -14.29 8.73
C MET A 8 -4.43 -13.39 9.40
N ILE A 9 -3.29 -13.96 9.79
CA ILE A 9 -2.14 -13.20 10.29
C ILE A 9 -1.18 -12.97 9.13
N VAL A 10 -0.77 -11.71 8.95
CA VAL A 10 0.28 -11.32 8.01
C VAL A 10 1.43 -10.68 8.75
N GLN A 11 2.65 -10.94 8.30
CA GLN A 11 3.87 -10.32 8.79
C GLN A 11 4.60 -9.71 7.61
N PHE A 12 5.01 -8.45 7.74
CA PHE A 12 5.68 -7.72 6.68
C PHE A 12 6.79 -6.83 7.26
N THR A 13 7.72 -6.44 6.40
CA THR A 13 8.79 -5.49 6.70
C THR A 13 8.51 -4.20 5.94
N CYS A 14 8.54 -3.06 6.62
CA CYS A 14 8.27 -1.77 5.99
C CYS A 14 9.47 -1.30 5.17
N ASN A 15 9.28 -1.05 3.88
CA ASN A 15 10.34 -0.56 2.98
C ASN A 15 10.87 0.82 3.35
N SER A 16 10.06 1.65 4.03
CA SER A 16 10.45 3.02 4.40
C SER A 16 11.25 3.10 5.71
N CYS A 17 10.98 2.23 6.70
CA CYS A 17 11.63 2.31 8.02
C CYS A 17 12.31 1.02 8.48
N GLY A 18 12.24 -0.07 7.70
CA GLY A 18 12.79 -1.39 8.05
C GLY A 18 12.05 -2.13 9.17
N GLY A 19 11.07 -1.50 9.84
CA GLY A 19 10.33 -2.11 10.94
C GLY A 19 9.48 -3.30 10.50
N ARG A 20 9.54 -4.40 11.27
CA ARG A 20 8.71 -5.60 11.06
C ARG A 20 7.40 -5.47 11.82
N THR A 21 6.28 -5.74 11.16
CA THR A 21 4.94 -5.59 11.74
C THR A 21 4.12 -6.86 11.48
N GLN A 22 3.32 -7.27 12.47
CA GLN A 22 2.39 -8.38 12.36
C GLN A 22 0.96 -7.89 12.64
N ARG A 23 0.00 -8.18 11.75
CA ARG A 23 -1.41 -7.75 11.87
C ARG A 23 -2.37 -8.85 11.46
N ARG A 24 -3.59 -8.82 12.02
CA ARG A 24 -4.71 -9.63 11.53
C ARG A 24 -5.43 -8.91 10.40
N VAL A 25 -5.63 -9.59 9.28
CA VAL A 25 -6.30 -9.08 8.08
C VAL A 25 -7.43 -10.01 7.65
N ASN A 26 -8.30 -9.49 6.78
CA ASN A 26 -9.35 -10.29 6.15
C ASN A 26 -8.70 -11.13 5.04
N ARG A 27 -8.83 -12.46 5.12
CA ARG A 27 -8.26 -13.37 4.12
C ARG A 27 -8.76 -13.10 2.70
N VAL A 28 -10.07 -12.88 2.53
CA VAL A 28 -10.67 -12.62 1.21
C VAL A 28 -10.16 -11.31 0.62
N ALA A 29 -10.02 -10.27 1.45
CA ALA A 29 -9.45 -8.99 0.99
C ALA A 29 -7.97 -9.12 0.62
N TYR A 30 -7.21 -9.94 1.36
CA TYR A 30 -5.81 -10.20 1.03
C TYR A 30 -5.66 -10.99 -0.29
N GLU A 31 -6.53 -11.95 -0.55
CA GLU A 31 -6.44 -12.81 -1.75
C GLU A 31 -7.06 -12.17 -3.00
N ARG A 32 -8.07 -11.31 -2.86
CA ARG A 32 -8.87 -10.81 -4.00
C ARG A 32 -9.21 -9.32 -3.96
N GLY A 33 -8.79 -8.62 -2.91
CA GLY A 33 -9.12 -7.21 -2.69
C GLY A 33 -7.90 -6.33 -2.54
N THR A 34 -8.10 -5.21 -1.85
CA THR A 34 -7.07 -4.23 -1.51
C THR A 34 -6.95 -4.16 0.01
N VAL A 35 -5.72 -4.18 0.53
CA VAL A 35 -5.43 -4.17 1.97
C VAL A 35 -4.39 -3.10 2.27
N PHE A 36 -4.75 -2.20 3.18
CA PHE A 36 -3.83 -1.27 3.83
C PHE A 36 -3.57 -1.71 5.28
N VAL A 37 -2.33 -1.54 5.73
CA VAL A 37 -1.92 -1.87 7.10
C VAL A 37 -1.10 -0.74 7.70
N GLN A 38 -1.34 -0.44 8.97
CA GLN A 38 -0.52 0.49 9.73
C GLN A 38 0.77 -0.20 10.18
N CYS A 39 1.92 0.34 9.76
CA CYS A 39 3.24 -0.09 10.23
C CYS A 39 3.42 0.31 11.70
N ALA A 40 3.98 -0.59 12.51
CA ALA A 40 4.30 -0.31 13.91
C ALA A 40 5.56 0.57 14.10
N GLY A 41 6.41 0.67 13.08
CA GLY A 41 7.62 1.49 13.10
C GLY A 41 7.36 2.95 12.77
N CYS A 42 6.97 3.23 11.51
CA CYS A 42 6.74 4.60 11.05
C CYS A 42 5.30 5.11 11.26
N MET A 43 4.40 4.30 11.83
CA MET A 43 2.99 4.63 12.12
C MET A 43 2.13 5.04 10.91
N LYS A 44 2.67 4.99 9.70
CA LYS A 44 1.96 5.25 8.44
C LYS A 44 1.20 4.01 7.95
N ASN A 45 0.16 4.24 7.15
CA ASN A 45 -0.54 3.18 6.44
C ASN A 45 0.20 2.85 5.15
N HIS A 46 0.50 1.57 4.94
CA HIS A 46 1.13 1.05 3.73
C HIS A 46 0.15 0.18 2.95
N LYS A 47 0.16 0.33 1.63
CA LYS A 47 -0.48 -0.59 0.70
C LYS A 47 0.24 -1.93 0.79
N LEU A 48 -0.45 -2.98 1.25
CA LEU A 48 0.11 -4.32 1.37
C LEU A 48 -0.24 -5.19 0.15
N VAL A 49 -1.51 -5.11 -0.29
CA VAL A 49 -2.03 -5.81 -1.47
C VAL A 49 -3.00 -4.88 -2.20
N ASP A 50 -2.98 -4.87 -3.52
CA ASP A 50 -3.96 -4.16 -4.36
C ASP A 50 -4.32 -4.96 -5.61
N ASN A 51 -5.09 -6.03 -5.44
CA ASN A 51 -5.51 -6.88 -6.56
C ASN A 51 -6.59 -6.24 -7.44
N LEU A 52 -7.21 -5.15 -6.97
CA LEU A 52 -8.26 -4.42 -7.68
C LEU A 52 -7.73 -3.24 -8.49
N GLY A 53 -6.44 -2.88 -8.35
CA GLY A 53 -5.83 -1.75 -9.04
C GLY A 53 -6.43 -0.40 -8.65
N LEU A 54 -6.84 -0.24 -7.39
CA LEU A 54 -7.50 0.99 -6.92
C LEU A 54 -6.51 2.12 -6.59
N VAL A 55 -5.22 1.80 -6.43
CA VAL A 55 -4.21 2.77 -6.00
C VAL A 55 -3.29 3.12 -7.17
N VAL A 56 -3.39 4.37 -7.63
CA VAL A 56 -2.50 4.94 -8.64
C VAL A 56 -1.41 5.75 -7.94
N GLU A 57 -0.15 5.46 -8.23
CA GLU A 57 1.01 6.20 -7.75
C GLU A 57 1.49 7.12 -8.86
N TYR A 58 1.61 8.42 -8.57
CA TYR A 58 2.09 9.43 -9.51
C TYR A 58 3.48 9.88 -9.11
N ASP A 59 4.43 9.87 -10.04
CA ASP A 59 5.71 10.55 -9.87
C ASP A 59 5.61 11.97 -10.44
N LEU A 60 5.44 12.94 -9.56
CA LEU A 60 5.31 14.34 -9.95
C LEU A 60 6.66 14.97 -10.36
N ARG A 61 7.77 14.23 -10.28
CA ARG A 61 9.09 14.71 -10.72
C ARG A 61 9.24 14.71 -12.24
N GLU A 62 8.46 13.90 -12.96
CA GLU A 62 8.56 13.75 -14.42
C GLU A 62 7.70 14.77 -15.21
N ASN A 63 6.91 15.61 -14.53
CA ASN A 63 6.01 16.57 -15.19
C ASN A 63 6.61 17.99 -15.33
N LEU A 64 7.93 18.15 -15.17
CA LEU A 64 8.61 19.43 -15.35
C LEU A 64 9.28 19.59 -16.73
N ASP A 65 9.21 18.56 -17.58
CA ASP A 65 9.96 18.53 -18.85
C ASP A 65 9.17 19.03 -20.08
N THR A 66 7.88 19.39 -19.96
CA THR A 66 7.03 19.69 -21.14
C THR A 66 6.62 21.15 -21.36
N ASP A 67 7.05 22.11 -20.53
CA ASP A 67 6.59 23.51 -20.66
C ASP A 67 7.70 24.53 -20.99
N PHE A 68 8.89 24.10 -21.46
CA PHE A 68 9.90 25.01 -22.00
C PHE A 68 9.97 24.91 -23.54
N ASP A 69 8.91 25.37 -24.23
CA ASP A 69 9.02 25.73 -25.64
C ASP A 69 9.84 27.03 -25.77
N GLY A 70 11.16 26.85 -25.81
CA GLY A 70 12.12 27.88 -26.14
C GLY A 70 12.13 28.19 -27.64
N THR A 71 11.01 28.70 -28.17
CA THR A 71 11.02 29.32 -29.49
C THR A 71 11.68 30.71 -29.40
N LEU A 72 12.91 30.77 -29.90
CA LEU A 72 13.65 31.98 -30.33
C LEU A 72 12.98 32.62 -31.55
#